data_AF-A0A915B2T9-F1
#
_entry.id   AF-A0A915B2T9-F1
#
_cell.length_a   1.000
_cell.length_b   1.000
_cell.length_c   1.000
_cell.angle_alpha   90.00
_cell.angle_beta   90.00
_cell.angle_gamma   90.00
#
_symmetry.space_group_name_H-M   'P 1'
#
loop_
_entity.id
_entity.type
_entity.pdbx_description
1 polymer ?
#
loop_
_entity_poly.entity_id
_entity_poly.type
_entity_poly.pdbx_seq_one_letter_code
_entity_poly.pdbx_strand_id
1 'polypeptide(L)'
;MENNACKVFECATDELDKALNEENVALLAALWERTHTEIIPTMQATLYPLKAFDASFDIRREILKAFRDRVLLRILSDVQFELRSLRSMICSVSFATADESVEFERFSEIADRILGINQEKEIEGEEMVKLKKIAKARLSVPHSTANPHQRLYVKKRAATIPCSRRMVRFSDNAVNNTIKENRTCSFK
;
A
#
# COMPACT_ATOMS: atom_id res chain seq x y z
N MET A 1 2.78 -24.41 8.00
CA MET A 1 2.50 -22.96 8.09
C MET A 1 1.37 -22.71 9.08
N GLU A 2 0.17 -23.25 8.85
CA GLU A 2 -0.97 -23.14 9.79
C GLU A 2 -0.61 -23.57 11.22
N ASN A 3 -0.06 -24.78 11.40
CA ASN A 3 0.36 -25.25 12.73
C ASN A 3 1.38 -24.31 13.41
N ASN A 4 2.20 -23.60 12.64
CA ASN A 4 3.15 -22.64 13.21
C ASN A 4 2.45 -21.34 13.61
N ALA A 5 1.46 -20.89 12.82
CA ALA A 5 0.61 -19.77 13.20
C ALA A 5 -0.18 -20.11 14.46
N CYS A 6 -0.82 -21.27 14.52
CA CYS A 6 -1.55 -21.74 15.71
C CYS A 6 -0.69 -21.80 16.97
N LYS A 7 0.59 -22.17 16.86
CA LYS A 7 1.54 -22.10 17.98
C LYS A 7 1.82 -20.68 18.46
N VAL A 8 1.79 -19.69 17.56
CA VAL A 8 1.99 -18.28 17.91
C VAL A 8 0.74 -17.69 18.56
N PHE A 9 -0.45 -18.07 18.10
CA PHE A 9 -1.73 -17.62 18.65
C PHE A 9 -2.29 -18.51 19.77
N GLU A 10 -1.56 -19.56 20.14
CA GLU A 10 -1.98 -20.55 21.16
C GLU A 10 -3.37 -21.16 20.89
N CYS A 11 -3.70 -21.42 19.62
CA CYS A 11 -5.00 -21.93 19.21
C CYS A 11 -4.92 -23.31 18.54
N ALA A 12 -6.07 -23.96 18.37
CA ALA A 12 -6.20 -25.13 17.51
C ALA A 12 -6.32 -24.72 16.03
N THR A 13 -5.99 -25.62 15.11
CA THR A 13 -6.02 -25.34 13.66
C THR A 13 -7.40 -25.05 13.10
N ASP A 14 -8.45 -25.58 13.72
CA ASP A 14 -9.86 -25.31 13.41
C ASP A 14 -10.36 -23.99 13.99
N GLU A 15 -9.61 -23.37 14.90
CA GLU A 15 -9.95 -22.09 15.55
C GLU A 15 -9.16 -20.90 15.00
N LEU A 16 -8.33 -21.12 13.98
CA LEU A 16 -7.42 -20.11 13.44
C LEU A 16 -8.13 -18.84 12.95
N ASP A 17 -9.35 -18.99 12.42
CA ASP A 17 -10.24 -17.91 11.98
C ASP A 17 -10.67 -16.95 13.10
N LYS A 18 -10.62 -17.40 14.36
CA LYS A 18 -11.01 -16.62 15.54
C LYS A 18 -9.83 -16.21 16.40
N ALA A 19 -8.61 -16.53 15.95
CA ALA A 19 -7.42 -16.42 16.76
C ALA A 19 -6.94 -14.96 16.94
N LEU A 20 -7.31 -14.05 16.03
CA LEU A 20 -6.84 -12.67 16.04
C LEU A 20 -7.86 -11.72 16.65
N ASN A 21 -7.39 -10.90 17.57
CA ASN A 21 -8.13 -9.83 18.23
C ASN A 21 -7.24 -8.57 18.34
N GLU A 22 -7.79 -7.47 18.85
CA GLU A 22 -7.06 -6.19 18.94
C GLU A 22 -5.80 -6.27 19.81
N GLU A 23 -5.80 -7.13 20.84
CA GLU A 23 -4.71 -7.24 21.81
C GLU A 23 -3.50 -8.01 21.25
N ASN A 24 -3.73 -8.91 20.30
CA ASN A 24 -2.72 -9.85 19.81
C ASN A 24 -2.27 -9.61 18.35
N VAL A 25 -2.65 -8.47 17.75
CA VAL A 25 -2.19 -8.03 16.42
C VAL A 25 -0.67 -8.05 16.29
N ALA A 26 0.04 -7.70 17.38
CA ALA A 26 1.50 -7.71 17.42
C ALA A 26 2.09 -9.11 17.16
N LEU A 27 1.38 -10.18 17.51
CA LEU A 27 1.82 -11.55 17.24
C LEU A 27 1.82 -11.85 15.73
N LEU A 28 0.82 -11.35 15.00
CA LEU A 28 0.77 -11.48 13.54
C LEU A 28 1.93 -10.71 12.88
N ALA A 29 2.20 -9.49 13.36
CA ALA A 29 3.32 -8.69 12.89
C ALA A 29 4.67 -9.39 13.15
N ALA A 30 4.85 -9.97 14.34
CA ALA A 30 6.06 -10.72 14.68
C ALA A 30 6.21 -11.99 13.82
N LEU A 31 5.13 -12.72 13.57
CA LEU A 31 5.12 -13.89 12.67
C LEU A 31 5.52 -13.48 11.25
N TRP A 32 5.01 -12.35 10.76
CA TRP A 32 5.40 -11.79 9.47
C TRP A 32 6.86 -11.40 9.42
N GLU A 33 7.35 -10.62 10.39
CA GLU A 33 8.75 -10.19 10.45
C GLU A 33 9.68 -11.39 10.41
N ARG A 34 9.40 -12.43 11.21
CA ARG A 34 10.18 -13.67 11.21
C ARG A 34 10.14 -14.38 9.86
N THR A 35 8.95 -14.46 9.24
CA THR A 35 8.80 -15.08 7.93
C THR A 35 9.60 -14.34 6.85
N HIS A 36 9.53 -13.01 6.87
CA HIS A 36 10.12 -12.15 5.85
C HIS A 36 11.64 -11.99 6.00
N THR A 37 12.14 -11.91 7.23
CA THR A 37 13.55 -11.58 7.52
C THR A 37 14.42 -12.80 7.80
N GLU A 38 13.84 -13.90 8.30
CA GLU A 38 14.61 -15.12 8.63
C GLU A 38 14.27 -16.26 7.67
N ILE A 39 12.99 -16.67 7.61
CA ILE A 39 12.59 -17.92 6.95
C ILE A 39 12.81 -17.82 5.43
N ILE A 40 12.27 -16.78 4.78
CA ILE A 40 12.39 -16.61 3.33
C ILE A 40 13.87 -16.52 2.90
N PRO A 41 14.70 -15.64 3.48
CA PRO A 41 16.11 -15.57 3.09
C PRO A 41 16.87 -16.89 3.31
N THR A 42 16.59 -17.59 4.42
CA THR A 42 17.20 -18.90 4.69
C THR A 42 16.82 -19.91 3.61
N MET A 43 15.53 -20.03 3.29
CA MET A 43 15.05 -20.96 2.26
C MET A 43 15.58 -20.61 0.87
N GLN A 44 15.68 -19.31 0.54
CA GLN A 44 16.30 -18.85 -0.70
C GLN A 44 17.77 -19.26 -0.78
N ALA A 45 18.54 -19.12 0.30
CA ALA A 45 19.94 -19.54 0.32
C ALA A 45 20.09 -21.06 0.20
N THR A 46 19.28 -21.84 0.95
CA THR A 46 19.31 -23.30 0.91
C THR A 46 18.90 -23.88 -0.44
N LEU A 47 17.92 -23.26 -1.11
CA LEU A 47 17.35 -23.75 -2.36
C LEU A 47 17.86 -23.00 -3.60
N TYR A 48 18.83 -22.09 -3.43
CA TYR A 48 19.42 -21.34 -4.54
C TYR A 48 19.87 -22.22 -5.72
N PRO A 49 20.50 -23.40 -5.50
CA PRO A 49 20.89 -24.27 -6.61
C PRO A 49 19.72 -24.69 -7.51
N LEU A 50 18.50 -24.84 -6.97
CA LEU A 50 17.32 -25.22 -7.75
C LEU A 50 16.95 -24.16 -8.80
N LYS A 51 17.22 -22.88 -8.50
CA LYS A 51 17.00 -21.79 -9.44
C LYS A 51 17.91 -21.85 -10.67
N ALA A 52 19.07 -22.51 -10.56
CA ALA A 52 19.95 -22.74 -11.70
C ALA A 52 19.42 -23.84 -12.63
N PHE A 53 18.62 -24.78 -12.11
CA PHE A 53 17.98 -25.84 -12.91
C PHE A 53 16.64 -25.39 -13.50
N ASP A 54 15.90 -24.54 -12.79
CA ASP A 54 14.60 -24.02 -13.22
C ASP A 54 14.50 -22.52 -12.92
N ALA A 55 14.48 -21.70 -13.97
CA ALA A 55 14.38 -20.25 -13.85
C ALA A 55 13.01 -19.78 -13.31
N SER A 56 11.98 -20.62 -13.41
CA SER A 56 10.65 -20.33 -12.87
C SER A 56 10.55 -20.62 -11.37
N PHE A 57 11.56 -21.27 -10.77
CA PHE A 57 11.61 -21.54 -9.35
C PHE A 57 11.73 -20.25 -8.53
N ASP A 58 10.63 -19.88 -7.87
CA ASP A 58 10.55 -18.74 -6.96
C ASP A 58 10.01 -19.14 -5.59
N ILE A 59 10.91 -19.66 -4.75
CA ILE A 59 10.56 -20.06 -3.38
C ILE A 59 10.00 -18.92 -2.54
N ARG A 60 10.42 -17.66 -2.79
CA ARG A 60 9.90 -16.51 -2.03
C ARG A 60 8.43 -16.34 -2.33
N ARG A 61 8.05 -16.36 -3.61
CA ARG A 61 6.66 -16.28 -4.02
C ARG A 61 5.84 -17.43 -3.45
N GLU A 62 6.36 -18.67 -3.51
CA GLU A 62 5.64 -19.84 -3.00
C GLU A 62 5.42 -19.81 -1.48
N ILE A 63 6.42 -19.37 -0.70
CA ILE A 63 6.26 -19.19 0.75
C ILE A 63 5.21 -18.10 1.04
N LEU A 64 5.26 -16.97 0.33
CA LEU A 64 4.31 -15.87 0.54
C LEU A 64 2.88 -16.26 0.13
N LYS A 65 2.71 -17.04 -0.95
CA LYS A 65 1.41 -17.61 -1.34
C LYS A 65 0.87 -18.53 -0.26
N ALA A 66 1.70 -19.46 0.22
CA ALA A 66 1.29 -20.32 1.32
C ALA A 66 0.95 -19.52 2.60
N PHE A 67 1.62 -18.38 2.85
CA PHE A 67 1.31 -17.51 3.99
C PHE A 67 -0.05 -16.83 3.79
N ARG A 68 -0.30 -16.28 2.60
CA ARG A 68 -1.59 -15.71 2.20
C ARG A 68 -2.72 -16.72 2.39
N ASP A 69 -2.59 -17.88 1.74
CA ASP A 69 -3.69 -18.84 1.58
C ASP A 69 -4.03 -19.54 2.89
N ARG A 70 -3.01 -19.91 3.65
CA ARG A 70 -3.17 -20.80 4.81
C ARG A 70 -3.24 -20.04 6.12
N VAL A 71 -2.63 -18.86 6.20
CA VAL A 71 -2.57 -18.08 7.44
C VAL A 71 -3.45 -16.85 7.34
N LEU A 72 -3.14 -15.93 6.41
CA LEU A 72 -3.81 -14.63 6.37
C LEU A 72 -5.29 -14.73 6.00
N LEU A 73 -5.65 -15.53 4.99
CA LEU A 73 -7.05 -15.71 4.62
C LEU A 73 -7.92 -16.20 5.77
N ARG A 74 -7.36 -17.08 6.62
CA ARG A 74 -8.07 -17.62 7.77
C ARG A 74 -8.11 -16.60 8.90
N ILE A 75 -6.94 -16.15 9.36
CA ILE A 75 -6.81 -15.25 10.50
C ILE A 75 -7.56 -13.93 10.30
N LEU A 76 -7.61 -13.42 9.06
CA LEU A 76 -8.20 -12.12 8.76
C LEU A 76 -9.67 -12.22 8.31
N SER A 77 -10.24 -13.42 8.16
CA SER A 77 -11.59 -13.57 7.59
C SER A 77 -12.64 -12.84 8.41
N ASP A 78 -12.57 -12.97 9.73
CA ASP A 78 -13.61 -12.55 10.67
C ASP A 78 -13.26 -11.23 11.40
N VAL A 79 -12.13 -10.62 11.03
CA VAL A 79 -11.68 -9.35 11.59
C VAL A 79 -12.60 -8.21 11.13
N GLN A 80 -13.18 -7.50 12.10
CA GLN A 80 -14.10 -6.38 11.88
C GLN A 80 -13.48 -5.00 12.19
N PHE A 81 -12.23 -4.95 12.63
CA PHE A 81 -11.53 -3.71 12.98
C PHE A 81 -10.37 -3.42 12.01
N GLU A 82 -9.94 -2.16 11.94
CA GLU A 82 -8.87 -1.74 11.05
C GLU A 82 -7.50 -2.17 11.58
N LEU A 83 -6.65 -2.73 10.71
CA LEU A 83 -5.28 -3.15 11.05
C LEU A 83 -4.24 -2.30 10.32
N ARG A 84 -4.24 -0.98 10.56
CA ARG A 84 -3.32 -0.05 9.89
C ARG A 84 -1.84 -0.39 10.13
N SER A 85 -1.51 -0.94 11.29
CA SER A 85 -0.14 -1.39 11.63
C SER A 85 0.35 -2.51 10.72
N LEU A 86 -0.54 -3.31 10.15
CA LEU A 86 -0.23 -4.42 9.25
C LEU A 86 -0.17 -4.04 7.77
N ARG A 87 -0.36 -2.75 7.44
CA ARG A 87 -0.40 -2.27 6.05
C ARG A 87 0.81 -2.70 5.23
N SER A 88 2.02 -2.56 5.79
CA SER A 88 3.26 -2.97 5.09
C SER A 88 3.25 -4.46 4.75
N MET A 89 2.87 -5.31 5.70
CA MET A 89 2.74 -6.75 5.51
C MET A 89 1.71 -7.06 4.42
N ILE A 90 0.48 -6.53 4.56
CA ILE A 90 -0.63 -6.82 3.65
C ILE A 90 -0.26 -6.42 2.23
N CYS A 91 0.23 -5.19 2.02
CA CYS A 91 0.66 -4.74 0.69
C CYS A 91 1.81 -5.58 0.12
N SER A 92 2.79 -5.96 0.94
CA SER A 92 3.91 -6.79 0.50
C SER A 92 3.46 -8.18 0.03
N VAL A 93 2.54 -8.81 0.77
CA VAL A 93 1.98 -10.10 0.40
C VAL A 93 1.09 -9.97 -0.83
N SER A 94 0.20 -8.98 -0.89
CA SER A 94 -0.65 -8.74 -2.07
C SER A 94 0.18 -8.57 -3.33
N PHE A 95 1.21 -7.72 -3.28
CA PHE A 95 2.05 -7.47 -4.45
C PHE A 95 2.83 -8.72 -4.89
N ALA A 96 3.45 -9.43 -3.95
CA ALA A 96 4.30 -10.58 -4.27
C ALA A 96 3.50 -11.81 -4.74
N THR A 97 2.24 -11.92 -4.33
CA THR A 97 1.41 -13.11 -4.58
C THR A 97 0.33 -12.88 -5.63
N ALA A 98 0.29 -11.72 -6.28
CA ALA A 98 -0.67 -11.42 -7.33
C ALA A 98 -0.72 -12.54 -8.39
N ASP A 99 -1.93 -13.06 -8.58
CA ASP A 99 -2.30 -14.07 -9.55
C ASP A 99 -3.83 -14.08 -9.76
N GLU A 100 -4.31 -14.95 -10.64
CA GLU A 100 -5.73 -15.11 -10.99
C GLU A 100 -6.45 -16.14 -10.08
N SER A 101 -5.91 -16.39 -8.87
CA SER A 101 -6.49 -17.37 -7.96
C SER A 101 -7.65 -16.79 -7.15
N VAL A 102 -8.61 -17.64 -6.81
CA VAL A 102 -9.75 -17.29 -5.95
C VAL A 102 -9.27 -16.87 -4.56
N GLU A 103 -8.19 -17.48 -4.09
CA GLU A 103 -7.53 -17.14 -2.84
C GLU A 103 -6.98 -15.71 -2.85
N PHE A 104 -6.39 -15.27 -3.96
CA PHE A 104 -5.90 -13.90 -4.10
C PHE A 104 -7.02 -12.87 -4.11
N GLU A 105 -8.10 -13.15 -4.84
CA GLU A 105 -9.28 -12.27 -4.90
C GLU A 105 -9.88 -12.10 -3.50
N ARG A 106 -10.13 -13.21 -2.78
CA ARG A 106 -10.62 -13.17 -1.40
C ARG A 106 -9.69 -12.41 -0.47
N PHE A 107 -8.38 -12.61 -0.61
CA PHE A 107 -7.41 -11.90 0.22
C PHE A 107 -7.43 -10.40 -0.07
N SER A 108 -7.60 -10.00 -1.33
CA SER A 108 -7.69 -8.60 -1.73
C SER A 108 -8.94 -7.92 -1.15
N GLU A 109 -10.10 -8.59 -1.17
CA GLU A 109 -11.32 -8.10 -0.54
C GLU A 109 -11.14 -7.88 0.97
N ILE A 110 -10.52 -8.85 1.66
CA ILE A 110 -10.22 -8.75 3.09
C ILE A 110 -9.22 -7.61 3.36
N ALA A 111 -8.18 -7.48 2.54
CA ALA A 111 -7.18 -6.42 2.65
C ALA A 111 -7.81 -5.03 2.52
N ASP A 112 -8.66 -4.82 1.53
CA ASP A 112 -9.34 -3.54 1.31
C ASP A 112 -10.24 -3.17 2.48
N ARG A 113 -10.95 -4.15 3.05
CA ARG A 113 -11.79 -3.97 4.25
C ARG A 113 -10.96 -3.56 5.46
N ILE A 114 -9.89 -4.31 5.76
CA ILE A 114 -9.10 -4.14 6.98
C ILE A 114 -8.18 -2.91 6.93
N LEU A 115 -7.79 -2.47 5.72
CA LEU A 115 -6.98 -1.27 5.53
C LEU A 115 -7.81 0.02 5.43
N GLY A 116 -9.14 -0.07 5.42
CA GLY A 116 -10.02 1.11 5.39
C GLY A 116 -10.01 1.88 4.06
N ILE A 117 -9.49 1.27 2.97
CA ILE A 117 -9.32 1.93 1.66
C ILE A 117 -10.67 2.33 1.03
N ASN A 118 -11.77 1.76 1.51
CA ASN A 118 -13.12 2.04 1.02
C ASN A 118 -13.86 3.14 1.81
N GLN A 119 -13.45 3.51 3.03
CA GLN A 119 -14.17 4.52 3.83
C GLN A 119 -13.75 5.97 3.51
N GLU A 120 -12.49 6.19 3.11
CA GLU A 120 -12.00 7.55 2.78
C GLU A 120 -12.72 8.15 1.55
N LYS A 121 -13.14 7.32 0.59
CA LYS A 121 -13.85 7.78 -0.62
C LYS A 121 -15.28 8.25 -0.34
N GLU A 122 -15.96 7.70 0.65
CA GLU A 122 -17.34 8.08 0.98
C GLU A 122 -17.40 9.41 1.73
N ILE A 123 -16.45 9.66 2.63
CA ILE A 123 -16.39 10.90 3.44
C ILE A 123 -16.09 12.12 2.55
N GLU A 124 -15.10 12.01 1.65
CA GLU A 124 -14.77 13.09 0.71
C GLU A 124 -15.90 13.37 -0.30
N GLY A 125 -16.59 12.32 -0.75
CA GLY A 125 -17.75 12.45 -1.64
C GLY A 125 -18.92 13.18 -0.97
N GLU A 126 -19.21 12.87 0.29
CA GLU A 126 -20.32 13.46 1.03
C GLU A 126 -20.06 14.92 1.42
N GLU A 127 -18.82 15.27 1.83
CA GLU A 127 -18.44 16.66 2.10
C GLU A 127 -18.46 17.52 0.83
N MET A 128 -17.98 17.01 -0.30
CA MET A 128 -18.06 17.72 -1.58
C MET A 128 -19.51 17.97 -2.01
N VAL A 129 -20.43 17.04 -1.74
CA VAL A 129 -21.86 17.23 -2.02
C VAL A 129 -22.46 18.29 -1.08
N LYS A 130 -22.08 18.31 0.20
CA LYS A 130 -22.51 19.35 1.17
C LYS A 130 -21.99 20.73 0.77
N LEU A 131 -20.72 20.85 0.39
CA LEU A 131 -20.10 22.09 -0.10
C LEU A 131 -20.76 22.59 -1.39
N LYS A 132 -21.07 21.69 -2.35
CA LYS A 132 -21.81 22.04 -3.58
C LYS A 132 -23.24 22.52 -3.28
N LYS A 133 -23.93 21.94 -2.30
CA LYS A 133 -25.26 22.40 -1.86
C LYS A 133 -25.20 23.80 -1.23
N ILE A 134 -24.19 24.08 -0.41
CA ILE A 134 -23.99 25.41 0.21
C ILE A 134 -23.64 26.47 -0.84
N ALA A 135 -22.74 26.15 -1.77
CA ALA A 135 -22.40 27.07 -2.87
C ALA A 135 -23.61 27.36 -3.76
N LYS A 136 -24.43 26.35 -4.08
CA LYS A 136 -25.66 26.52 -4.88
C LYS A 136 -26.70 27.39 -4.15
N ALA A 137 -26.85 27.24 -2.84
CA ALA A 137 -27.77 28.07 -2.04
C ALA A 137 -27.30 29.52 -1.90
N ARG A 138 -25.98 29.78 -1.92
CA ARG A 138 -25.41 31.14 -1.87
C ARG A 138 -25.37 31.85 -3.22
N LEU A 139 -25.41 31.11 -4.33
CA LEU A 139 -25.35 31.67 -5.69
C LEU A 139 -26.73 31.88 -6.32
N SER A 140 -27.82 31.40 -5.71
CA SER A 140 -29.18 31.72 -6.15
C SER A 140 -29.59 33.11 -5.65
N VAL A 141 -29.10 34.15 -6.32
CA VAL A 141 -29.64 35.52 -6.19
C VAL A 141 -30.94 35.59 -7.01
N PRO A 142 -32.05 36.13 -6.47
CA PRO A 142 -33.25 36.37 -7.27
C PRO A 142 -32.96 37.40 -8.35
N HIS A 143 -33.14 37.05 -9.63
CA HIS A 143 -33.08 38.00 -10.73
C HIS A 143 -34.23 39.00 -10.63
N SER A 144 -33.94 40.19 -10.08
CA SER A 144 -34.75 41.38 -10.30
C SER A 144 -34.29 42.03 -11.61
N THR A 145 -35.20 42.08 -12.57
CA THR A 145 -35.03 42.74 -13.87
C THR A 145 -35.11 44.26 -13.70
N ALA A 146 -33.98 44.96 -13.85
CA ALA A 146 -33.96 46.36 -14.25
C ALA A 146 -32.56 46.79 -14.72
N ASN A 147 -32.48 47.23 -15.98
CA ASN A 147 -31.45 48.10 -16.54
C ASN A 147 -32.14 49.46 -16.84
N PRO A 148 -31.47 50.58 -17.21
CA PRO A 148 -30.03 50.83 -17.37
C PRO A 148 -29.55 52.22 -16.84
N HIS A 149 -28.23 52.48 -16.82
CA HIS A 149 -27.54 53.67 -17.38
C HIS A 149 -26.20 54.03 -16.68
N GLN A 150 -25.14 54.04 -17.51
CA GLN A 150 -24.16 55.14 -17.70
C GLN A 150 -23.10 55.44 -16.61
N ARG A 151 -21.81 55.27 -17.00
CA ARG A 151 -20.67 56.25 -16.95
C ARG A 151 -19.33 55.49 -17.02
N LEU A 152 -18.60 55.62 -18.12
CA LEU A 152 -17.43 56.50 -18.37
C LEU A 152 -16.09 55.99 -17.80
N TYR A 153 -15.21 55.68 -18.78
CA TYR A 153 -13.76 55.42 -18.81
C TYR A 153 -12.88 55.79 -17.60
N VAL A 154 -11.83 54.98 -17.33
CA VAL A 154 -10.40 55.40 -17.46
C VAL A 154 -9.49 54.19 -17.76
N LYS A 155 -8.61 54.40 -18.74
CA LYS A 155 -7.50 53.56 -19.23
C LYS A 155 -6.27 53.74 -18.32
N LYS A 156 -5.65 52.65 -17.81
CA LYS A 156 -4.26 52.66 -17.34
C LYS A 156 -3.51 51.40 -17.79
N ARG A 157 -2.27 51.62 -18.23
CA ARG A 157 -1.37 50.67 -18.90
C ARG A 157 -0.65 49.73 -17.91
N ALA A 158 -0.36 48.54 -18.45
CA ALA A 158 0.87 47.72 -18.36
C ALA A 158 1.42 47.27 -16.99
N ALA A 159 1.57 45.96 -16.84
CA ALA A 159 2.82 45.35 -16.37
C ALA A 159 2.91 43.88 -16.86
N THR A 160 3.88 43.64 -17.73
CA THR A 160 4.31 42.33 -18.23
C THR A 160 5.00 41.57 -17.09
N ILE A 161 4.56 40.34 -16.79
CA ILE A 161 5.26 39.45 -15.84
C ILE A 161 5.95 38.33 -16.63
N PRO A 162 7.26 38.12 -16.47
CA PRO A 162 8.02 37.15 -17.25
C PRO A 162 7.80 35.71 -16.79
N CYS A 163 7.62 34.84 -17.79
CA CYS A 163 7.56 33.39 -17.69
C CYS A 163 8.96 32.84 -17.39
N SER A 164 9.21 32.37 -16.18
CA SER A 164 10.47 31.70 -15.83
C SER A 164 10.36 30.21 -16.15
N ARG A 165 10.79 29.83 -17.37
CA ARG A 165 11.10 28.44 -17.73
C ARG A 165 12.44 28.06 -17.11
N ARG A 166 12.41 27.31 -16.01
CA ARG A 166 13.59 26.60 -15.51
C ARG A 166 13.77 25.33 -16.36
N MET A 167 14.67 25.40 -17.36
CA MET A 167 15.18 24.22 -18.04
C MET A 167 16.09 23.44 -17.09
N VAL A 168 15.76 22.19 -16.79
CA VAL A 168 16.70 21.23 -16.20
C VAL A 168 17.46 20.60 -17.37
N ARG A 169 18.76 20.90 -17.48
CA ARG A 169 19.67 20.14 -18.34
C ARG A 169 20.04 18.86 -17.62
N PHE A 170 19.74 17.72 -18.23
CA PHE A 170 20.40 16.45 -17.90
C PHE A 170 21.73 16.43 -18.65
N SER A 171 22.84 16.37 -17.92
CA SER A 171 24.13 16.01 -18.49
C SER A 171 24.37 14.54 -18.17
N ASP A 172 24.38 13.73 -19.22
CA ASP A 172 24.99 12.41 -19.23
C ASP A 172 26.50 12.55 -19.01
N ASN A 173 27.03 11.84 -18.04
CA ASN A 173 28.45 11.49 -18.02
C ASN A 173 28.58 10.05 -17.49
N ALA A 174 28.57 9.13 -18.46
CA ALA A 174 29.15 7.81 -18.30
C ALA A 174 30.67 7.96 -18.18
N VAL A 175 31.25 7.42 -17.09
CA VAL A 175 32.68 7.09 -17.03
C VAL A 175 32.80 5.66 -16.54
N ASN A 176 33.34 4.84 -17.43
CA ASN A 176 33.77 3.48 -17.21
C ASN A 176 35.04 3.41 -16.34
N ASN A 177 35.16 2.28 -15.66
CA ASN A 177 36.35 1.47 -15.42
C ASN A 177 37.16 1.57 -14.10
N THR A 178 37.24 0.36 -13.51
CA THR A 178 38.41 -0.38 -12.99
C THR A 178 38.80 -0.32 -11.50
N ILE A 179 38.61 -1.49 -10.86
CA ILE A 179 39.59 -2.32 -10.11
C ILE A 179 40.25 -1.68 -8.86
N LYS A 180 39.98 -2.21 -7.64
CA LYS A 180 40.83 -3.12 -6.82
C LYS A 180 40.49 -3.13 -5.31
N GLU A 181 40.52 -4.34 -4.76
CA GLU A 181 41.05 -4.75 -3.44
C GLU A 181 40.48 -4.23 -2.10
N ASN A 182 40.00 -5.22 -1.33
CA ASN A 182 40.30 -5.50 0.09
C ASN A 182 40.15 -4.38 1.13
N ARG A 183 39.22 -4.57 2.07
CA ARG A 183 39.52 -4.50 3.51
C ARG A 183 38.40 -5.12 4.38
N THR A 184 38.87 -5.98 5.27
CA THR A 184 38.27 -6.59 6.46
C THR A 184 37.55 -5.60 7.38
N CYS A 185 36.42 -6.01 7.96
CA CYS A 185 35.92 -5.47 9.22
C CYS A 185 35.58 -6.63 10.17
N SER A 186 36.36 -6.72 11.24
CA SER A 186 36.07 -7.47 12.46
C SER A 186 35.68 -6.45 13.52
N PHE A 187 34.61 -6.70 14.27
CA PHE A 187 34.35 -6.01 15.54
C PHE A 187 33.86 -7.00 16.59
N LYS A 188 34.45 -6.83 17.77
CA LYS A 188 34.22 -7.52 19.04
C LYS A 188 32.80 -7.35 19.55
#